data_AF-V4RIW3-F1
#
_entry.id   AF-V4RIW3-F1
#
_cell.length_a   1.000
_cell.length_b   1.000
_cell.length_c   1.000
_cell.angle_alpha   90.00
_cell.angle_beta   90.00
_cell.angle_gamma   90.00
#
_symmetry.space_group_name_H-M   'P 1'
#
loop_
_entity.id
_entity.type
_entity.pdbx_description
1 polymer ?
#
loop_
_entity_poly.entity_id
_entity_poly.type
_entity_poly.pdbx_seq_one_letter_code
_entity_poly.pdbx_strand_id
1 'polypeptide(L)'
;MMGHPTRDDAKHLDERQTALVERSRHPGVKNVDSEELASIERDLRAEREAARRGHGSDGGGDGRSAGRRSQILTHAVKRVARERGRRERHLDRNDLRQFAADVMGQEMDKGGPKRGTTKGFAEAARDVEPGETDKGRNSPIGAN
;
A
#
# COMPACT_ATOMS: atom_id res chain seq x y z
N MET A 1 10.18 1.64 -27.63
CA MET A 1 9.82 0.22 -27.84
C MET A 1 8.39 0.02 -27.38
N MET A 2 7.45 -0.28 -28.28
CA MET A 2 6.05 -0.56 -27.93
C MET A 2 5.97 -1.90 -27.20
N GLY A 3 5.16 -1.96 -26.14
CA GLY A 3 5.03 -3.13 -25.27
C GLY A 3 4.13 -4.20 -25.85
N HIS A 4 4.47 -4.80 -27.00
CA HIS A 4 3.70 -5.91 -27.54
C HIS A 4 4.03 -7.22 -26.79
N PRO A 5 3.09 -8.20 -26.73
CA PRO A 5 3.44 -9.60 -26.52
C PRO A 5 4.55 -9.99 -27.49
N THR A 6 5.44 -10.88 -27.07
CA THR A 6 6.40 -11.43 -28.05
C THR A 6 5.61 -12.20 -29.11
N ARG A 7 6.16 -12.35 -30.31
CA ARG A 7 5.52 -13.14 -31.38
C ARG A 7 5.16 -14.56 -30.90
N ASP A 8 5.96 -15.10 -30.00
CA ASP A 8 5.73 -16.39 -29.33
C ASP A 8 4.65 -16.37 -28.26
N ASP A 9 4.35 -15.23 -27.64
CA ASP A 9 3.25 -15.10 -26.69
C ASP A 9 1.91 -14.95 -27.44
N ALA A 10 1.88 -14.14 -28.52
CA ALA A 10 0.67 -13.85 -29.29
C ALA A 10 0.03 -15.10 -29.92
N LYS A 11 0.83 -16.10 -30.32
CA LYS A 11 0.31 -17.36 -30.90
C LYS A 11 -0.54 -18.20 -29.94
N HIS A 12 -0.49 -17.90 -28.64
CA HIS A 12 -1.23 -18.63 -27.60
C HIS A 12 -2.41 -17.83 -27.03
N LEU A 13 -2.60 -16.60 -27.48
CA LEU A 13 -3.64 -15.69 -27.01
C LEU A 13 -4.67 -15.49 -28.12
N ASP A 14 -5.94 -15.32 -27.74
CA ASP A 14 -6.93 -14.76 -28.66
C ASP A 14 -6.76 -13.24 -28.80
N GLU A 15 -7.54 -12.61 -29.68
CA GLU A 15 -7.46 -11.17 -29.94
C GLU A 15 -7.71 -10.34 -28.69
N ARG A 16 -8.69 -10.74 -27.86
CA ARG A 16 -9.05 -10.03 -26.63
C ARG A 16 -7.95 -10.13 -25.58
N GLN A 17 -7.41 -11.33 -25.38
CA GLN A 17 -6.29 -11.61 -24.48
C GLN A 17 -5.02 -10.89 -24.94
N THR A 18 -4.77 -10.85 -26.26
CA THR A 18 -3.66 -10.11 -26.85
C THR A 18 -3.77 -8.61 -26.52
N ALA A 19 -4.94 -8.01 -26.75
CA ALA A 19 -5.19 -6.60 -26.44
C ALA A 19 -5.02 -6.28 -24.94
N LEU A 20 -5.48 -7.15 -24.05
CA LEU A 20 -5.30 -6.99 -22.60
C LEU A 20 -3.82 -7.08 -22.20
N VAL A 21 -3.07 -8.03 -22.77
CA VAL A 21 -1.63 -8.18 -22.52
C VAL A 21 -0.87 -6.97 -23.07
N GLU A 22 -1.24 -6.45 -24.24
CA GLU A 22 -0.68 -5.22 -24.81
C GLU A 22 -0.93 -4.00 -23.90
N ARG A 23 -2.17 -3.79 -23.46
CA ARG A 23 -2.50 -2.73 -22.48
C ARG A 23 -1.68 -2.84 -21.22
N SER A 24 -1.51 -4.06 -20.67
CA SER A 24 -0.69 -4.29 -19.48
C SER A 24 0.80 -3.98 -19.68
N ARG A 25 1.29 -4.10 -20.92
CA ARG A 25 2.68 -3.91 -21.29
C ARG A 25 2.98 -2.51 -21.80
N HIS A 26 1.96 -1.76 -22.19
CA HIS A 26 2.06 -0.43 -22.75
C HIS A 26 2.77 0.53 -21.77
N PRO A 27 3.72 1.37 -22.23
CA PRO A 27 4.39 2.34 -21.36
C PRO A 27 3.41 3.30 -20.66
N GLY A 28 2.31 3.64 -21.34
CA GLY A 28 1.23 4.47 -20.81
C GLY A 28 0.39 3.82 -19.71
N VAL A 29 0.57 2.52 -19.42
CA VAL A 29 -0.09 1.85 -18.28
C VAL A 29 0.32 2.46 -16.93
N LYS A 30 1.41 3.22 -16.90
CA LYS A 30 1.84 3.99 -15.72
C LYS A 30 1.07 5.30 -15.54
N ASN A 31 0.29 5.71 -16.55
CA ASN A 31 -0.42 6.99 -16.60
C ASN A 31 -1.94 6.85 -16.54
N VAL A 32 -2.51 5.68 -16.88
CA VAL A 32 -3.95 5.35 -16.68
C VAL A 32 -4.34 5.49 -15.22
N ASP A 33 -5.57 5.76 -14.82
CA ASP A 33 -5.90 5.94 -13.38
C ASP A 33 -5.93 4.61 -12.58
N SER A 34 -6.15 4.69 -11.27
CA SER A 34 -6.18 3.50 -10.40
C SER A 34 -7.40 2.60 -10.65
N GLU A 35 -8.52 3.17 -11.09
CA GLU A 35 -9.75 2.42 -11.40
C GLU A 35 -9.56 1.63 -12.70
N GLU A 36 -8.95 2.24 -13.70
CA GLU A 36 -8.59 1.62 -14.97
C GLU A 36 -7.54 0.51 -14.75
N LEU A 37 -6.54 0.73 -13.90
CA LEU A 37 -5.60 -0.35 -13.50
C LEU A 37 -6.33 -1.51 -12.83
N ALA A 38 -7.28 -1.24 -11.94
CA ALA A 38 -8.08 -2.26 -11.28
C ALA A 38 -8.99 -3.01 -12.27
N SER A 39 -9.54 -2.32 -13.27
CA SER A 39 -10.31 -2.92 -14.35
C SER A 39 -9.46 -3.85 -15.21
N ILE A 40 -8.28 -3.38 -15.67
CA ILE A 40 -7.35 -4.20 -16.46
C ILE A 40 -6.93 -5.44 -15.67
N GLU A 41 -6.64 -5.28 -14.38
CA GLU A 41 -6.29 -6.39 -13.50
C GLU A 41 -7.42 -7.41 -13.39
N ARG A 42 -8.66 -6.94 -13.20
CA ARG A 42 -9.87 -7.78 -13.11
C ARG A 42 -10.09 -8.57 -14.39
N ASP A 43 -9.99 -7.92 -15.55
CA ASP A 43 -10.16 -8.55 -16.85
C ASP A 43 -9.10 -9.63 -17.10
N LEU A 44 -7.83 -9.33 -16.81
CA LEU A 44 -6.74 -10.30 -16.92
C LEU A 44 -6.91 -11.50 -15.98
N ARG A 45 -7.44 -11.29 -14.77
CA ARG A 45 -7.74 -12.38 -13.83
C ARG A 45 -8.90 -13.24 -14.34
N ALA A 46 -9.97 -12.62 -14.85
CA ALA A 46 -11.11 -13.33 -15.44
C ALA A 46 -10.67 -14.20 -16.62
N GLU A 47 -9.87 -13.66 -17.54
CA GLU A 47 -9.31 -14.41 -18.67
C GLU A 47 -8.39 -15.55 -18.22
N ARG A 48 -7.56 -15.32 -17.21
CA ARG A 48 -6.70 -16.37 -16.64
C ARG A 48 -7.52 -17.50 -16.02
N GLU A 49 -8.62 -17.17 -15.35
CA GLU A 49 -9.52 -18.17 -14.78
C GLU A 49 -10.27 -18.92 -15.86
N ALA A 50 -10.77 -18.23 -16.89
CA ALA A 50 -11.39 -18.87 -18.05
C ALA A 50 -10.41 -19.84 -18.73
N ALA A 51 -9.16 -19.42 -18.94
CA ALA A 51 -8.10 -20.27 -19.50
C ALA A 51 -7.79 -21.50 -18.63
N ARG A 52 -7.99 -21.43 -17.31
CA ARG A 52 -7.85 -22.57 -16.40
C ARG A 52 -9.07 -23.49 -16.41
N ARG A 53 -10.27 -22.94 -16.50
CA ARG A 53 -11.53 -23.71 -16.51
C ARG A 53 -11.75 -24.42 -17.84
N GLY A 54 -11.44 -23.77 -18.97
CA GLY A 54 -11.47 -24.38 -20.31
C GLY A 54 -10.44 -25.50 -20.52
N HIS A 55 -9.52 -25.71 -19.57
CA HIS A 55 -8.60 -26.85 -19.56
C HIS A 55 -9.33 -28.18 -19.25
N GLY A 56 -10.59 -28.15 -18.81
CA GLY A 56 -11.35 -29.33 -18.38
C GLY A 56 -12.57 -29.71 -19.23
N SER A 57 -13.04 -28.86 -20.16
CA SER A 57 -14.35 -29.06 -20.81
C SER A 57 -14.30 -29.45 -22.28
N ASP A 58 -13.27 -29.08 -23.04
CA ASP A 58 -13.20 -29.33 -24.49
C ASP A 58 -11.94 -30.13 -24.84
N GLY A 59 -12.07 -31.46 -24.81
CA GLY A 59 -11.01 -32.45 -24.98
C GLY A 59 -10.42 -32.53 -26.39
N GLY A 60 -9.80 -31.46 -26.89
CA GLY A 60 -9.13 -31.46 -28.19
C GLY A 60 -7.96 -30.48 -28.37
N GLY A 61 -7.64 -29.64 -27.37
CA GLY A 61 -6.54 -28.69 -27.44
C GLY A 61 -5.24 -29.20 -26.80
N ASP A 62 -4.09 -28.97 -27.44
CA ASP A 62 -2.76 -29.18 -26.86
C ASP A 62 -2.68 -28.51 -25.48
N GLY A 63 -2.70 -29.28 -24.39
CA GLY A 63 -2.62 -28.77 -23.01
C GLY A 63 -1.39 -27.88 -22.75
N ARG A 64 -0.34 -28.03 -23.58
CA ARG A 64 0.84 -27.16 -23.62
C ARG A 64 0.49 -25.70 -23.98
N SER A 65 -0.42 -25.49 -24.93
CA SER A 65 -0.88 -24.15 -25.35
C SER A 65 -1.74 -23.48 -24.26
N ALA A 66 -2.58 -24.25 -23.56
CA ALA A 66 -3.36 -23.75 -22.43
C ALA A 66 -2.46 -23.36 -21.23
N GLY A 67 -1.46 -24.19 -20.91
CA GLY A 67 -0.46 -23.89 -19.89
C GLY A 67 0.32 -22.62 -20.21
N ARG A 68 0.76 -22.44 -21.46
CA ARG A 68 1.48 -21.24 -21.89
C ARG A 68 0.61 -19.99 -21.84
N ARG A 69 -0.65 -20.06 -22.31
CA ARG A 69 -1.64 -18.97 -22.20
C ARG A 69 -1.83 -18.52 -20.75
N SER A 70 -2.06 -19.46 -19.84
CA SER A 70 -2.22 -19.21 -18.40
C SER A 70 -0.97 -18.54 -17.79
N GLN A 71 0.22 -18.95 -18.22
CA GLN A 71 1.48 -18.34 -17.79
C GLN A 71 1.57 -16.88 -18.27
N ILE A 72 1.28 -16.60 -19.54
CA ILE A 72 1.33 -15.26 -20.12
C ILE A 72 0.37 -14.32 -19.38
N LEU A 73 -0.88 -14.75 -19.18
CA LEU A 73 -1.88 -13.99 -18.44
C LEU A 73 -1.47 -13.77 -16.97
N THR A 74 -0.85 -14.77 -16.33
CA THR A 74 -0.30 -14.63 -14.96
C THR A 74 0.78 -13.55 -14.88
N HIS A 75 1.67 -13.45 -15.87
CA HIS A 75 2.69 -12.40 -15.91
C HIS A 75 2.07 -11.01 -16.11
N ALA A 76 1.05 -10.90 -16.96
CA ALA A 76 0.31 -9.65 -17.16
C ALA A 76 -0.38 -9.19 -15.86
N VAL A 77 -1.09 -10.07 -15.16
CA VAL A 77 -1.70 -9.78 -13.84
C VAL A 77 -0.65 -9.27 -12.86
N LYS A 78 0.48 -9.98 -12.71
CA LYS A 78 1.56 -9.57 -11.79
C LYS A 78 2.12 -8.19 -12.11
N ARG A 79 2.18 -7.82 -13.39
CA ARG A 79 2.68 -6.50 -13.82
C ARG A 79 1.73 -5.39 -13.40
N VAL A 80 0.44 -5.54 -13.71
CA VAL A 80 -0.59 -4.55 -13.36
C VAL A 80 -0.74 -4.41 -11.84
N ALA A 81 -0.77 -5.53 -11.12
CA ALA A 81 -0.82 -5.55 -9.65
C ALA A 81 0.38 -4.82 -9.01
N ARG A 82 1.59 -4.99 -9.58
CA ARG A 82 2.79 -4.26 -9.10
C ARG A 82 2.69 -2.76 -9.35
N GLU A 83 2.17 -2.34 -10.50
CA GLU A 83 2.01 -0.92 -10.82
C GLU A 83 0.97 -0.27 -9.89
N ARG A 84 -0.17 -0.95 -9.70
CA ARG A 84 -1.20 -0.53 -8.74
C ARG A 84 -0.65 -0.43 -7.31
N GLY A 85 0.06 -1.45 -6.83
CA GLY A 85 0.66 -1.43 -5.50
C GLY A 85 1.80 -0.41 -5.36
N ARG A 86 2.47 -0.01 -6.45
CA ARG A 86 3.39 1.14 -6.42
C ARG A 86 2.62 2.43 -6.18
N ARG A 87 1.50 2.63 -6.86
CA ARG A 87 0.67 3.83 -6.70
C ARG A 87 0.02 3.94 -5.34
N GLU A 88 -0.55 2.87 -4.81
CA GLU A 88 -1.11 2.83 -3.45
C GLU A 88 -0.03 3.30 -2.44
N ARG A 89 1.18 2.74 -2.50
CA ARG A 89 2.31 3.21 -1.65
C ARG A 89 2.81 4.64 -1.93
N HIS A 90 2.49 5.22 -3.09
CA HIS A 90 2.80 6.62 -3.38
C HIS A 90 1.71 7.56 -2.84
N LEU A 91 0.45 7.14 -2.92
CA LEU A 91 -0.68 7.83 -2.30
C LEU A 91 -0.54 7.80 -0.78
N ASP A 92 -0.31 6.64 -0.16
CA ASP A 92 -0.10 6.51 1.29
C ASP A 92 1.04 7.39 1.81
N ARG A 93 2.13 7.53 1.03
CA ARG A 93 3.25 8.41 1.40
C ARG A 93 2.94 9.89 1.22
N ASN A 94 2.14 10.25 0.22
CA ASN A 94 1.70 11.62 0.04
C ASN A 94 0.69 12.02 1.12
N ASP A 95 -0.23 11.13 1.47
CA ASP A 95 -1.21 11.33 2.54
C ASP A 95 -0.49 11.48 3.89
N LEU A 96 0.52 10.65 4.16
CA LEU A 96 1.36 10.79 5.36
C LEU A 96 2.14 12.11 5.37
N ARG A 97 2.67 12.56 4.21
CA ARG A 97 3.38 13.84 4.10
C ARG A 97 2.46 15.03 4.29
N GLN A 98 1.25 14.99 3.73
CA GLN A 98 0.24 16.04 3.91
C GLN A 98 -0.23 16.07 5.36
N PHE A 99 -0.55 14.91 5.94
CA PHE A 99 -0.87 14.81 7.36
C PHE A 99 0.25 15.36 8.25
N ALA A 100 1.51 14.99 7.99
CA ALA A 100 2.65 15.52 8.74
C ALA A 100 2.83 17.04 8.56
N ALA A 101 2.59 17.57 7.36
CA ALA A 101 2.62 19.00 7.10
C ALA A 101 1.48 19.74 7.82
N ASP A 102 0.28 19.17 7.86
CA ASP A 102 -0.88 19.74 8.55
C ASP A 102 -0.68 19.74 10.08
N VAL A 103 -0.13 18.66 10.64
CA VAL A 103 0.21 18.57 12.07
C VAL A 103 1.31 19.57 12.46
N MET A 104 2.41 19.61 11.69
CA MET A 104 3.51 20.56 11.94
C MET A 104 3.08 22.02 11.72
N GLY A 105 2.19 22.27 10.75
CA GLY A 105 1.60 23.59 10.50
C GLY A 105 0.72 24.05 11.66
N GLN A 106 -0.03 23.15 12.31
CA GLN A 106 -0.81 23.47 13.50
C GLN A 106 0.03 23.74 14.76
N GLU A 107 1.19 23.10 14.90
CA GLU A 107 2.10 23.36 16.04
C GLU A 107 2.81 24.72 15.93
N MET A 108 3.15 25.16 14.71
CA MET A 108 3.78 26.47 14.46
C MET A 108 2.83 27.65 14.74
N ASP A 109 1.52 27.47 14.58
CA ASP A 109 0.52 28.55 14.74
C ASP A 109 0.02 28.72 16.18
N LYS A 110 0.34 27.79 17.10
CA LYS A 110 -0.16 27.79 18.49
C LYS A 110 0.83 28.22 19.57
N GLY A 111 2.05 28.63 19.24
CA GLY A 111 2.97 29.01 20.33
C GLY A 111 4.34 29.51 19.94
N GLY A 112 4.41 30.68 19.30
CA GLY A 112 5.62 31.49 19.43
C GLY A 112 5.85 31.80 20.92
N PRO A 113 7.05 31.57 21.50
CA PRO A 113 7.32 31.90 22.89
C PRO A 113 7.18 33.41 23.07
N LYS A 114 6.13 33.87 23.76
CA LYS A 114 5.98 35.26 24.18
C LYS A 114 7.15 35.60 25.11
N ARG A 115 8.20 36.21 24.55
CA ARG A 115 9.22 36.94 25.31
C ARG A 115 8.55 38.19 25.88
N GLY A 116 8.01 38.08 27.09
CA GLY A 116 7.54 39.19 27.92
C GLY A 116 8.47 39.37 29.11
N THR A 117 9.15 40.51 29.15
CA THR A 117 10.15 40.93 30.15
C THR A 117 9.54 41.29 31.52
N THR A 118 10.16 40.75 32.59
CA THR A 118 10.39 41.33 33.93
C THR A 118 9.27 42.10 34.68
N LYS A 119 8.86 41.59 35.86
CA LYS A 119 9.15 42.09 37.23
C LYS A 119 8.11 41.52 38.21
N GLY A 120 8.59 41.10 39.38
CA GLY A 120 7.88 40.21 40.30
C GLY A 120 6.75 40.83 41.11
N PHE A 121 6.00 39.95 41.79
CA PHE A 121 5.51 40.15 43.15
C PHE A 121 5.49 38.77 43.82
N ALA A 122 6.19 38.68 44.94
CA ALA A 122 6.10 37.59 45.89
C ALA A 122 4.77 37.71 46.64
N GLU A 123 4.04 36.61 46.84
CA GLU A 123 3.29 36.40 48.09
C GLU A 123 2.72 34.98 48.20
N ALA A 124 2.91 34.42 49.40
CA ALA A 124 2.14 33.38 50.10
C ALA A 124 1.76 32.09 49.32
N ALA A 125 2.23 30.91 49.70
CA ALA A 125 2.07 30.34 51.03
C ALA A 125 3.25 29.44 51.42
N ARG A 126 3.88 29.78 52.55
CA ARG A 126 4.51 28.81 53.44
C ARG A 126 3.39 28.20 54.29
N ASP A 127 3.53 26.90 54.58
CA ASP A 127 3.10 26.20 55.81
C ASP A 127 2.62 24.78 55.50
N VAL A 128 3.57 23.84 55.38
CA VAL A 128 3.41 22.44 55.82
C VAL A 128 4.76 21.99 56.37
N GLU A 129 4.77 21.60 57.65
CA GLU A 129 5.96 21.26 58.45
C GLU A 129 6.74 20.02 57.95
N PRO A 130 8.05 19.92 58.24
CA PRO A 130 8.86 18.74 57.96
C PRO A 130 8.97 17.82 59.20
N GLY A 131 8.51 16.59 59.07
CA GLY A 131 8.75 15.48 60.01
C GLY A 131 7.95 14.27 59.54
N GLU A 132 8.41 13.03 59.58
CA GLU A 132 9.54 12.40 60.24
C GLU A 132 9.73 11.04 59.53
N THR A 133 10.97 10.59 59.39
CA THR A 133 11.30 9.26 58.86
C THR A 133 10.73 8.15 59.76
N ASP A 134 10.04 7.15 59.21
CA ASP A 134 9.96 5.85 59.87
C ASP A 134 10.38 4.71 58.93
N LYS A 135 11.29 3.91 59.47
CA LYS A 135 11.93 2.77 58.86
C LYS A 135 11.03 1.55 59.06
N GLY A 136 10.86 0.79 57.99
CA GLY A 136 10.67 -0.65 58.10
C GLY A 136 9.21 -1.12 58.12
N ARG A 137 8.90 -1.98 57.16
CA ARG A 137 8.93 -3.41 57.42
C ARG A 137 8.84 -4.20 56.11
N ASN A 138 9.89 -4.98 55.91
CA ASN A 138 9.96 -6.18 55.10
C ASN A 138 8.80 -7.11 55.46
N SER A 139 8.09 -7.65 54.45
CA SER A 139 7.65 -9.06 54.45
C SER A 139 7.33 -9.54 53.04
N PRO A 140 7.72 -10.78 52.66
CA PRO A 140 7.69 -11.29 51.30
C PRO A 140 6.65 -12.41 51.10
N ILE A 141 6.69 -13.03 49.91
CA ILE A 141 6.20 -14.38 49.55
C ILE A 141 4.75 -14.48 49.05
N GLY A 142 4.61 -15.11 47.88
CA GLY A 142 3.34 -15.64 47.41
C GLY A 142 3.36 -16.10 45.95
N ALA A 143 4.27 -17.03 45.61
CA ALA A 143 4.13 -17.85 44.41
C ALA A 143 2.99 -18.86 44.62
N ASN A 144 2.12 -19.00 43.63
CA ASN A 144 1.43 -20.23 43.27
C ASN A 144 1.16 -20.18 41.76
#